data_AF-A0A8X7Q748-F1
#
_entry.id   AF-A0A8X7Q748-F1
#
_cell.length_a   1.000
_cell.length_b   1.000
_cell.length_c   1.000
_cell.angle_alpha   90.00
_cell.angle_beta   90.00
_cell.angle_gamma   90.00
#
_symmetry.space_group_name_H-M   'P 1'
#
loop_
_entity.id
_entity.type
_entity.pdbx_description
1 polymer ?
#
loop_
_entity_poly.entity_id
_entity_poly.type
_entity_poly.pdbx_seq_one_letter_code
_entity_poly.pdbx_strand_id
1 'polypeptide(L)'
;MIILRKRIHEMKMVERNYEPPSHWLDWEKRFYSSYDTMICDSIGLLQSFLMNSRPTVAITTLLLLLLSVPVSSSVMAFRLLDLLHWVLAAATSGHVG
;
A
#
# COMPACT_ATOMS: atom_id res chain seq x y z
N MET A 1 -0.93 -15.45 18.27
CA MET A 1 -0.58 -14.53 19.37
C MET A 1 0.18 -13.31 18.82
N ILE A 2 -0.48 -12.52 17.95
CA ILE A 2 0.15 -11.41 17.20
C ILE A 2 0.10 -10.09 17.98
N ILE A 3 -0.99 -9.86 18.72
CA ILE A 3 -1.20 -8.62 19.49
C ILE A 3 -0.14 -8.44 20.59
N LEU A 4 0.20 -9.50 21.33
CA LEU A 4 1.27 -9.45 22.33
C LEU A 4 2.63 -9.12 21.73
N ARG A 5 2.96 -9.70 20.55
CA ARG A 5 4.22 -9.40 19.85
C ARG A 5 4.26 -7.94 19.37
N LYS A 6 3.14 -7.41 18.88
CA LYS A 6 2.97 -5.98 18.53
C LYS A 6 3.23 -5.10 19.76
N ARG A 7 2.55 -5.36 20.88
CA ARG A 7 2.70 -4.58 22.12
C ARG A 7 4.13 -4.57 22.67
N ILE A 8 4.80 -5.72 22.66
CA ILE A 8 6.21 -5.82 23.10
C ILE A 8 7.13 -5.02 22.17
N HIS A 9 6.86 -5.04 20.86
CA HIS A 9 7.63 -4.27 19.89
C HIS A 9 7.39 -2.76 20.07
N GLU A 10 6.13 -2.32 20.15
CA GLU A 10 5.74 -0.93 20.43
C GLU A 10 6.43 -0.41 21.70
N MET A 11 6.38 -1.17 22.79
CA MET A 11 6.98 -0.77 24.07
C MET A 11 8.51 -0.67 23.98
N LYS A 12 9.17 -1.57 23.24
CA LYS A 12 10.63 -1.49 22.98
C LYS A 12 11.02 -0.33 22.06
N MET A 13 10.16 0.04 21.11
CA MET A 13 10.39 1.17 20.20
C MET A 13 10.28 2.51 20.95
N VAL A 14 9.33 2.62 21.88
CA VAL A 14 9.16 3.78 22.77
C VAL A 14 10.34 3.89 23.76
N GLU A 15 10.74 2.78 24.38
CA GLU A 15 11.82 2.75 25.37
C GLU A 15 13.19 3.08 24.77
N ARG A 16 13.43 2.71 23.50
CA ARG A 16 14.70 2.98 22.81
C ARG A 16 14.78 4.33 22.08
N ASN A 17 13.78 5.20 22.19
CA ASN A 17 13.67 6.41 21.36
C ASN A 17 13.99 6.07 19.90
N TYR A 18 13.16 5.20 19.28
CA TYR A 18 13.42 4.71 17.92
C TYR A 18 13.49 5.89 16.94
N GLU A 19 14.69 6.39 16.68
CA GLU A 19 14.94 7.35 15.62
C GLU A 19 14.82 6.59 14.29
N PRO A 20 13.91 7.02 13.39
CA PRO A 20 13.80 6.38 12.09
C PRO A 20 15.16 6.46 11.39
N PRO A 21 15.55 5.41 10.64
CA PRO A 21 16.88 5.31 10.06
C PRO A 21 17.27 6.61 9.35
N SER A 22 18.48 7.11 9.61
CA SER A 22 18.91 8.44 9.11
C SER A 22 18.85 8.56 7.58
N HIS A 23 18.93 7.44 6.87
CA HIS A 23 18.83 7.34 5.41
C HIS A 23 17.41 7.52 4.84
N TRP A 24 16.37 7.56 5.68
CA TRP A 24 15.00 7.76 5.22
C TRP A 24 14.72 9.22 4.86
N LEU A 25 13.94 9.42 3.81
CA LEU A 25 13.50 10.75 3.39
C LEU A 25 12.52 11.32 4.43
N ASP A 26 12.49 12.65 4.57
CA ASP A 26 11.66 13.30 5.60
C ASP A 26 10.15 13.03 5.41
N TRP A 27 9.70 12.83 4.17
CA TRP A 27 8.32 12.43 3.92
C TRP A 27 8.04 11.01 4.45
N GLU A 28 8.98 10.08 4.29
CA GLU A 28 8.85 8.70 4.75
C GLU A 28 8.79 8.64 6.28
N LYS A 29 9.64 9.43 6.94
CA LYS A 29 9.63 9.61 8.41
C LYS A 29 8.30 10.18 8.92
N ARG A 30 7.70 11.13 8.19
CA ARG A 30 6.40 11.73 8.54
C ARG A 30 5.25 10.73 8.44
N PHE A 31 5.30 9.80 7.48
CA PHE A 31 4.23 8.81 7.30
C PHE A 31 4.40 7.56 8.18
N TYR A 32 5.62 7.21 8.57
CA TYR A 32 5.94 6.01 9.34
C TYR A 32 5.12 5.84 10.62
N SER A 33 4.97 6.91 11.41
CA SER A 33 4.21 6.89 12.67
C SER A 33 2.72 6.56 12.47
N SER A 34 2.12 7.07 11.40
CA SER A 34 0.71 6.79 11.08
C SER A 34 0.51 5.44 10.40
N TYR A 35 1.54 4.95 9.71
CA TYR A 35 1.46 3.75 8.89
C TYR A 35 1.36 2.49 9.74
N ASP A 36 2.15 2.39 10.81
CA ASP A 36 2.16 1.22 11.70
C ASP A 36 0.82 1.02 12.41
N THR A 37 0.23 2.11 12.90
CA THR A 37 -1.08 2.09 13.57
C THR A 37 -2.19 1.74 12.59
N MET A 38 -2.27 2.42 11.44
CA MET A 38 -3.29 2.12 10.41
C MET A 38 -3.19 0.70 9.88
N ILE A 39 -1.99 0.18 9.61
CA ILE A 39 -1.82 -1.20 9.13
C ILE A 39 -2.23 -2.19 10.18
N CYS A 40 -1.75 -2.05 11.41
CA CYS A 40 -2.05 -3.03 12.43
C CYS A 40 -3.54 -3.10 12.75
N ASP A 41 -4.24 -1.96 12.72
CA ASP A 41 -5.69 -1.92 12.93
C ASP A 41 -6.44 -2.52 11.72
N SER A 42 -6.01 -2.19 10.51
CA SER A 42 -6.58 -2.76 9.27
C SER A 42 -6.38 -4.28 9.19
N ILE A 43 -5.18 -4.77 9.51
CA ILE A 43 -4.87 -6.21 9.57
C ILE A 43 -5.64 -6.87 10.71
N GLY A 44 -5.77 -6.22 11.87
CA GLY A 44 -6.54 -6.73 13.00
C GLY A 44 -8.02 -6.89 12.67
N LEU A 45 -8.60 -5.91 11.99
CA LEU A 45 -9.97 -5.96 11.48
C LEU A 45 -10.13 -7.06 10.42
N LEU A 46 -9.22 -7.14 9.46
CA LEU A 46 -9.22 -8.19 8.45
C LEU A 46 -9.13 -9.57 9.11
N GLN A 47 -8.23 -9.76 10.07
CA GLN A 47 -8.06 -11.01 10.79
C GLN A 47 -9.33 -11.39 11.57
N SER A 48 -9.94 -10.44 12.29
CA SER A 48 -11.20 -10.66 13.00
C SER A 48 -12.35 -11.03 12.04
N PHE A 49 -12.41 -10.36 10.89
CA PHE A 49 -13.37 -10.65 9.84
C PHE A 49 -13.16 -12.06 9.25
N LEU A 50 -11.92 -12.45 8.94
CA LEU A 50 -11.58 -13.79 8.44
C LEU A 50 -11.91 -14.89 9.45
N MET A 51 -11.76 -14.63 10.75
CA MET A 51 -12.06 -15.60 11.81
C MET A 51 -13.57 -15.77 12.07
N ASN A 52 -14.37 -14.73 11.85
CA ASN A 52 -15.81 -14.74 12.13
C ASN A 52 -16.68 -15.03 10.88
N SER A 53 -16.12 -14.97 9.68
CA SER A 53 -16.86 -15.15 8.43
C SER A 53 -16.74 -16.56 7.87
N ARG A 54 -17.69 -16.94 6.99
CA ARG A 54 -17.64 -18.22 6.27
C ARG A 54 -16.38 -18.24 5.39
N PRO A 55 -15.64 -19.36 5.30
CA PRO A 55 -14.35 -19.45 4.59
C PRO A 55 -14.35 -18.86 3.17
N THR A 56 -15.48 -18.95 2.46
CA THR A 56 -15.64 -18.40 1.11
C THR A 56 -15.55 -16.87 1.07
N VAL A 57 -16.17 -16.16 2.01
CA VAL A 57 -16.17 -14.69 2.05
C VAL A 57 -14.77 -14.16 2.34
N ALA A 58 -14.08 -14.81 3.26
CA ALA A 58 -12.68 -14.58 3.58
C ALA A 58 -11.78 -14.65 2.35
N ILE A 59 -11.86 -15.74 1.60
CA ILE A 59 -11.08 -15.95 0.37
C ILE A 59 -11.39 -14.89 -0.68
N THR A 60 -12.66 -14.55 -0.89
CA THR A 60 -13.06 -13.51 -1.85
C THR A 60 -12.50 -12.14 -1.48
N THR A 61 -12.55 -11.74 -0.21
CA THR A 61 -11.98 -10.45 0.22
C THR A 61 -10.47 -10.39 0.03
N LEU A 62 -9.76 -11.49 0.34
CA LEU A 62 -8.32 -11.58 0.11
C LEU A 62 -7.99 -11.49 -1.39
N LEU A 63 -8.75 -12.21 -2.22
CA LEU A 63 -8.58 -12.17 -3.68
C LEU A 63 -8.83 -10.76 -4.24
N LEU A 64 -9.86 -10.06 -3.77
CA LEU A 64 -10.13 -8.67 -4.17
C LEU A 64 -8.99 -7.72 -3.78
N LEU A 65 -8.44 -7.85 -2.57
CA LEU A 65 -7.27 -7.08 -2.13
C LEU A 65 -6.02 -7.38 -2.96
N LEU A 66 -5.81 -8.65 -3.31
CA LEU A 66 -4.67 -9.05 -4.13
C LEU A 66 -4.82 -8.61 -5.59
N LEU A 67 -6.06 -8.56 -6.11
CA LEU A 67 -6.34 -8.11 -7.48
C LEU A 67 -6.42 -6.59 -7.60
N SER A 68 -6.75 -5.85 -6.54
CA SER A 68 -6.91 -4.40 -6.62
C SER A 68 -5.60 -3.69 -7.02
N VAL A 69 -4.47 -4.17 -6.50
CA VAL A 69 -3.14 -3.61 -6.81
C VAL A 69 -2.75 -3.83 -8.28
N PRO A 70 -2.74 -5.07 -8.84
CA PRO A 70 -2.40 -5.28 -10.24
C PRO A 70 -3.42 -4.67 -11.21
N VAL A 71 -4.71 -4.62 -10.86
CA VAL A 71 -5.73 -3.95 -11.70
C VAL A 71 -5.49 -2.43 -11.73
N SER A 72 -5.23 -1.79 -10.58
CA SER A 72 -4.91 -0.36 -10.57
C SER A 72 -3.60 -0.06 -11.30
N SER A 73 -2.60 -0.92 -11.16
CA SER A 73 -1.31 -0.79 -11.84
C SER A 73 -1.46 -0.91 -13.35
N SER A 74 -2.22 -1.89 -13.84
CA SER A 74 -2.45 -2.07 -15.27
C SER A 74 -3.21 -0.89 -15.87
N VAL A 75 -4.27 -0.40 -15.21
CA VAL A 75 -4.99 0.80 -15.64
C VAL A 75 -4.04 2.00 -15.72
N MET A 76 -3.21 2.22 -14.71
CA MET A 76 -2.24 3.31 -14.73
C MET A 76 -1.25 3.17 -15.89
N ALA A 77 -0.72 1.97 -16.12
CA ALA A 77 0.20 1.69 -17.22
C ALA A 77 -0.43 1.96 -18.59
N PHE A 78 -1.68 1.51 -18.82
CA PHE A 78 -2.39 1.80 -20.07
C PHE A 78 -2.59 3.30 -20.28
N ARG A 79 -2.95 4.04 -19.23
CA ARG A 79 -3.13 5.50 -19.32
C ARG A 79 -1.82 6.23 -19.64
N LEU A 80 -0.70 5.74 -19.11
CA LEU A 80 0.64 6.24 -19.46
C LEU A 80 1.01 5.96 -20.92
N LEU A 81 0.71 4.75 -21.42
CA LEU A 81 0.95 4.39 -22.82
C LEU A 81 0.09 5.23 -23.77
N ASP A 82 -1.19 5.43 -23.46
CA ASP A 82 -2.09 6.28 -24.25
C ASP A 82 -1.58 7.73 -24.31
N LEU A 83 -1.12 8.28 -23.17
CA LEU A 83 -0.51 9.60 -23.12
C LEU A 83 0.77 9.67 -23.97
N LEU A 84 1.63 8.64 -23.88
CA LEU A 84 2.85 8.58 -24.68
C LEU A 84 2.54 8.52 -26.18
N HIS A 85 1.57 7.70 -26.58
CA HIS A 85 1.09 7.62 -27.96
C HIS A 85 0.54 8.95 -28.46
N TRP A 86 -0.27 9.63 -27.65
CA TRP A 86 -0.80 10.95 -27.98
C TRP A 86 0.31 11.99 -28.15
N VAL A 87 1.30 12.00 -27.26
CA VAL A 87 2.48 12.89 -27.36
C VAL A 87 3.29 12.59 -28.62
N LEU A 88 3.54 11.31 -28.93
CA LEU A 88 4.23 10.90 -30.15
C LEU A 88 3.47 11.32 -31.42
N ALA A 89 2.15 11.12 -31.46
CA ALA A 89 1.31 11.55 -32.58
C ALA A 89 1.28 13.08 -32.72
N ALA A 90 1.23 13.82 -31.61
CA ALA A 90 1.34 15.27 -31.62
C ALA A 90 2.70 15.73 -32.16
N ALA A 91 3.79 15.10 -31.72
CA ALA A 91 5.15 15.41 -32.18
C ALA A 91 5.37 15.11 -33.67
N THR A 92 4.81 14.02 -34.19
CA THR A 92 4.89 13.70 -35.63
C THR A 92 3.98 14.58 -36.47
N SER A 93 2.81 14.97 -35.97
CA SER A 93 1.93 15.93 -36.65
C SER A 93 2.49 17.35 -36.72
N GLY A 94 3.27 17.77 -35.72
CA GLY A 94 3.97 19.06 -35.70
C GLY A 94 5.20 19.12 -36.62
N HIS A 95 5.68 18.00 -37.13
CA HIS A 95 6.83 17.95 -38.05
C HIS A 95 6.41 18.03 -39.54
N VAL A 96 5.12 17.85 -39.87
CA VAL A 96 4.61 17.81 -41.26
C VAL A 96 3.86 19.11 -41.64
N GLY A 97 3.82 20.11 -40.76
CA GLY A 97 3.21 21.43 -41.00
C GLY A 97 4.20 22.49 -41.46
#